data_AF-A0A3B5ZN88-F1
#
_entry.id   AF-A0A3B5ZN88-F1
#
_cell.length_a   1.000
_cell.length_b   1.000
_cell.length_c   1.000
_cell.angle_alpha   90.00
_cell.angle_beta   90.00
_cell.angle_gamma   90.00
#
_symmetry.space_group_name_H-M   'P 1'
#
loop_
_entity.id
_entity.type
_entity.pdbx_description
1 polymer ?
#
loop_
_entity_poly.entity_id
_entity_poly.type
_entity_poly.pdbx_seq_one_letter_code
_entity_poly.pdbx_strand_id
1 'polypeptide(L)'
;MPMLHRVRPRTSGGEDRLSVLHDDLILLIVSRLDTRTVLSMAVLARRWVRIPHELSVLDFRVSDILPPEYERTVALRRRNLPRDATLAGTLDGLKARCEIDTIRSFTNGITSFLQAEGGHDRRVKTLRLEFFRTYNSICVDRLINVAVGAWGVEDLEVVVRQSSGYDQMRTYSFPHNCLNLRSCLRSLTLGKYCALPPLHSYNTLTKLILRDMSASTPVAMYERVFKDCTGLQVLHLMFCCCAHTTLVVDASCSHIRELVLEECSFFVIELRDLPMLVRLACCLTDTSKILFGSVPSLMDTNLSFSLEDDSKVVARWIDEFDSFLGMSPTMTNLVIRFIGRRTWIRPSHLERKLPHLKKLLVADMPSNWDISWTRGLLMASTFLEVLHIHVPHSETEPDCLRGMNWSKSRNELRHHHLKELVVIGFTQRNIWLLKYVVRVCTSLQRIVLLKDGHVRYIGLWDWRMVGQQTCPWSDDEKMVVRRMMKKFGLRPLPELILG
;
A
#
# COMPACT_ATOMS: atom_id res chain seq x y z
N MET A 1 45.37 15.83 -69.46
CA MET A 1 44.15 15.52 -68.69
C MET A 1 44.54 15.24 -67.24
N PRO A 2 44.02 15.99 -66.25
CA PRO A 2 44.53 15.98 -64.89
C PRO A 2 43.83 14.93 -64.00
N MET A 3 44.60 14.37 -63.06
CA MET A 3 44.12 13.42 -62.06
C MET A 3 43.28 14.11 -60.99
N LEU A 4 42.05 13.65 -60.78
CA LEU A 4 41.18 14.10 -59.70
C LEU A 4 41.47 13.32 -58.42
N HIS A 5 41.97 14.04 -57.40
CA HIS A 5 42.13 13.54 -56.04
C HIS A 5 40.78 13.18 -55.41
N ARG A 6 40.69 11.94 -54.91
CA ARG A 6 39.55 11.44 -54.13
C ARG A 6 39.59 12.06 -52.74
N VAL A 7 38.73 13.05 -52.49
CA VAL A 7 38.51 13.63 -51.16
C VAL A 7 37.85 12.56 -50.27
N ARG A 8 38.55 12.13 -49.23
CA ARG A 8 37.97 11.31 -48.15
C ARG A 8 36.98 12.19 -47.36
N PRO A 9 35.76 11.71 -47.02
CA PRO A 9 34.92 12.40 -46.07
C PRO A 9 35.62 12.39 -44.71
N ARG A 10 35.82 13.58 -44.13
CA ARG A 10 36.21 13.74 -42.73
C ARG A 10 35.13 13.06 -41.87
N THR A 11 35.49 11.98 -41.20
CA THR A 11 34.75 11.50 -40.04
C THR A 11 34.80 12.60 -38.99
N SER A 12 33.68 13.29 -38.81
CA SER A 12 33.39 14.07 -37.61
C SER A 12 33.37 13.09 -36.43
N GLY A 13 34.54 12.82 -35.86
CA GLY A 13 34.65 12.20 -34.56
C GLY A 13 34.05 13.16 -33.54
N GLY A 14 32.80 12.92 -33.15
CA GLY A 14 32.27 13.52 -31.94
C GLY A 14 33.17 13.10 -30.80
N GLU A 15 33.85 14.05 -30.17
CA GLU A 15 34.56 13.82 -28.93
C GLU A 15 33.59 13.13 -27.96
N ASP A 16 33.99 11.97 -27.43
CA ASP A 16 33.28 11.27 -26.36
C ASP A 16 33.43 12.10 -25.07
N ARG A 17 32.72 13.23 -25.00
CA ARG A 17 32.77 14.19 -23.87
C ARG A 17 32.20 13.59 -22.59
N LEU A 18 31.44 12.50 -22.71
CA LEU A 18 30.91 11.75 -21.58
C LEU A 18 32.00 10.91 -20.92
N SER A 19 33.01 10.44 -21.67
CA SER A 19 34.18 9.74 -21.12
C SER A 19 35.14 10.60 -20.27
N VAL A 20 34.91 11.91 -20.20
CA VAL A 20 35.70 12.89 -19.43
C VAL A 20 35.14 13.11 -18.02
N LEU A 21 33.91 12.66 -17.71
CA LEU A 21 33.33 12.79 -16.38
C LEU A 21 34.02 11.89 -15.34
N HIS A 22 34.02 12.33 -14.07
CA HIS A 22 34.44 11.52 -12.93
C HIS A 22 33.43 10.41 -12.65
N ASP A 23 33.89 9.23 -12.24
CA ASP A 23 33.07 8.02 -12.10
C ASP A 23 31.83 8.26 -11.19
N ASP A 24 31.97 9.01 -10.10
CA ASP A 24 30.87 9.38 -9.19
C ASP A 24 29.72 10.15 -9.88
N LEU A 25 30.05 11.06 -10.79
CA LEU A 25 29.07 11.85 -11.53
C LEU A 25 28.40 11.00 -12.60
N ILE A 26 29.13 10.05 -13.19
CA ILE A 26 28.56 9.11 -14.16
C ILE A 26 27.59 8.16 -13.44
N LEU A 27 27.93 7.64 -12.26
CA LEU A 27 27.03 6.81 -11.45
C LEU A 27 25.74 7.55 -11.08
N LEU A 28 25.85 8.82 -10.71
CA LEU A 28 24.67 9.65 -10.40
C LEU A 28 23.78 9.86 -11.63
N ILE A 29 24.37 9.97 -12.83
CA ILE A 29 23.63 10.07 -14.09
C ILE A 29 22.99 8.72 -14.41
N VAL A 30 23.74 7.61 -14.40
CA VAL A 30 23.22 6.27 -14.73
C VAL A 30 22.14 5.80 -13.76
N SER A 31 22.29 6.08 -12.46
CA SER A 31 21.24 5.78 -11.46
C SER A 31 19.91 6.51 -11.71
N ARG A 32 19.89 7.49 -12.62
CA ARG A 32 18.71 8.27 -13.01
C ARG A 32 18.27 8.01 -14.45
N LEU A 33 18.97 7.16 -15.20
CA LEU A 33 18.63 6.84 -16.59
C LEU A 33 17.60 5.72 -16.68
N ASP A 34 16.77 5.79 -17.72
CA ASP A 34 15.76 4.78 -18.01
C ASP A 34 16.36 3.47 -18.53
N THR A 35 15.60 2.38 -18.44
CA THR A 35 16.04 1.04 -18.87
C THR A 35 16.62 1.04 -20.29
N ARG A 36 16.01 1.81 -21.19
CA ARG A 36 16.44 1.93 -22.59
C ARG A 36 17.83 2.54 -22.71
N THR A 37 18.12 3.60 -21.97
CA THR A 37 19.43 4.25 -22.01
C THR A 37 20.50 3.39 -21.34
N VAL A 38 20.17 2.73 -20.23
CA VAL A 38 21.09 1.78 -19.56
C VAL A 38 21.48 0.63 -20.49
N LEU A 39 20.50 0.00 -21.16
CA LEU A 39 20.74 -1.08 -22.11
C LEU A 39 21.47 -0.61 -23.37
N SER A 40 21.18 0.59 -23.87
CA SER A 40 21.84 1.16 -25.06
C SER A 40 23.29 1.58 -24.76
N MET A 41 23.56 2.13 -23.58
CA MET A 41 24.92 2.52 -23.18
C MET A 41 25.84 1.32 -22.96
N ALA A 42 25.31 0.18 -22.50
CA ALA A 42 26.07 -1.07 -22.40
C ALA A 42 26.62 -1.54 -23.76
N VAL A 43 25.95 -1.18 -24.86
CA VAL A 43 26.36 -1.51 -26.25
C VAL A 43 27.35 -0.50 -26.83
N LEU A 44 27.28 0.78 -26.42
CA LEU A 44 27.91 1.89 -27.15
C LEU A 44 29.31 2.31 -26.67
N ALA A 45 29.77 1.95 -25.46
CA ALA A 45 31.09 2.40 -24.99
C ALA A 45 31.85 1.37 -24.14
N ARG A 46 33.04 0.96 -24.60
CA ARG A 46 33.94 0.00 -23.93
C ARG A 46 34.40 0.42 -22.52
N ARG A 47 34.46 1.73 -22.20
CA ARG A 47 34.76 2.23 -20.83
C ARG A 47 33.55 2.21 -19.90
N TRP A 48 32.35 2.29 -20.44
CA TRP A 48 31.10 2.34 -19.67
C TRP A 48 30.60 0.94 -19.27
N VAL A 49 31.26 -0.12 -19.75
CA VAL A 49 31.03 -1.51 -19.29
C VAL A 49 31.33 -1.67 -17.80
N ARG A 50 32.24 -0.88 -17.23
CA ARG A 50 32.64 -0.97 -15.81
C ARG A 50 31.75 -0.21 -14.83
N ILE A 51 31.07 0.84 -15.29
CA ILE A 51 30.30 1.76 -14.44
C ILE A 51 29.01 1.11 -13.87
N PRO A 52 28.29 0.25 -14.62
CA PRO A 52 27.19 -0.53 -14.06
C PRO A 52 27.62 -1.47 -12.92
N HIS A 53 28.91 -1.75 -12.73
CA HIS A 53 29.38 -2.64 -11.66
C HIS A 53 29.30 -2.03 -10.27
N GLU A 54 29.20 -0.70 -10.15
CA GLU A 54 29.07 0.01 -8.88
C GLU A 54 27.61 0.39 -8.54
N LEU A 55 26.67 0.11 -9.46
CA LEU A 55 25.26 0.35 -9.21
C LEU A 55 24.71 -0.71 -8.24
N SER A 56 24.33 -0.24 -7.05
CA SER A 56 23.65 -1.07 -6.05
C SER A 56 22.20 -1.41 -6.43
N VAL A 57 21.62 -0.71 -7.41
CA VAL A 57 20.25 -0.89 -7.89
C VAL A 57 20.24 -1.00 -9.40
N LEU A 58 19.58 -2.04 -9.92
CA LEU A 58 19.29 -2.21 -11.34
C LEU A 58 17.78 -2.26 -11.55
N ASP A 59 17.28 -1.49 -12.52
CA ASP A 59 15.88 -1.44 -12.87
C ASP A 59 15.73 -1.68 -14.38
N PHE A 60 15.06 -2.76 -14.76
CA PHE A 60 14.76 -3.12 -16.14
C PHE A 60 13.25 -3.26 -16.33
N ARG A 61 12.62 -2.24 -16.90
CA ARG A 61 11.18 -2.21 -17.17
C ARG A 61 10.89 -2.09 -18.65
N VAL A 62 10.04 -2.97 -19.16
CA VAL A 62 9.47 -2.82 -20.50
C VAL A 62 8.65 -1.54 -20.63
N SER A 63 8.08 -1.03 -19.52
CA SER A 63 7.35 0.24 -19.46
C SER A 63 8.19 1.44 -19.92
N ASP A 64 9.50 1.40 -19.70
CA ASP A 64 10.42 2.47 -20.12
C ASP A 64 10.73 2.42 -21.63
N ILE A 65 10.51 1.26 -22.25
CA ILE A 65 10.79 1.04 -23.69
C ILE A 65 9.52 1.26 -24.52
N LEU A 66 8.34 1.08 -23.91
CA LEU A 66 7.06 1.18 -24.59
C LEU A 66 6.81 2.60 -25.10
N PRO A 67 6.33 2.75 -26.35
CA PRO A 67 5.99 4.06 -26.89
C PRO A 67 4.72 4.62 -26.20
N PRO A 68 4.59 5.95 -26.03
CA PRO A 68 3.42 6.56 -25.37
C PRO A 68 2.08 6.18 -26.01
N GLU A 69 2.07 5.91 -27.32
CA GLU A 69 0.90 5.47 -28.09
C GLU A 69 0.37 4.12 -27.60
N TYR A 70 1.24 3.25 -27.08
CA TYR A 70 0.85 1.94 -26.56
C TYR A 70 -0.09 2.08 -25.35
N GLU A 71 0.27 2.92 -24.38
CA GLU A 71 -0.56 3.11 -23.18
C GLU A 71 -1.91 3.78 -23.53
N ARG A 72 -1.93 4.68 -24.52
CA ARG A 72 -3.19 5.23 -25.07
C ARG A 72 -4.06 4.13 -25.66
N THR A 73 -3.47 3.23 -26.45
CA THR A 73 -4.18 2.07 -27.03
C THR A 73 -4.71 1.15 -25.94
N VAL A 74 -3.91 0.82 -24.91
CA VAL A 74 -4.37 0.01 -23.77
C VAL A 74 -5.53 0.69 -23.04
N ALA A 75 -5.44 1.99 -22.78
CA ALA A 75 -6.51 2.74 -22.13
C ALA A 75 -7.81 2.78 -22.95
N LEU A 76 -7.72 2.93 -24.26
CA LEU A 76 -8.87 2.87 -25.17
C LEU A 76 -9.52 1.48 -25.13
N ARG A 77 -8.71 0.41 -25.21
CA ARG A 77 -9.23 -0.97 -25.17
C ARG A 77 -9.86 -1.32 -23.83
N ARG A 78 -9.30 -0.83 -22.70
CA ARG A 78 -9.94 -0.98 -21.37
C ARG A 78 -11.33 -0.34 -21.30
N ARG A 79 -11.59 0.70 -22.09
CA ARG A 79 -12.89 1.37 -22.19
C ARG A 79 -13.80 0.75 -23.25
N ASN A 80 -13.44 -0.40 -23.82
CA ASN A 80 -14.14 -1.02 -24.95
C ASN A 80 -14.28 -0.09 -26.17
N LEU A 81 -13.23 0.70 -26.44
CA LEU A 81 -13.14 1.60 -27.58
C LEU A 81 -12.01 1.20 -28.52
N PRO A 82 -12.15 1.42 -29.84
CA PRO A 82 -13.42 1.74 -30.54
C PRO A 82 -14.39 0.54 -30.50
N ARG A 83 -15.69 0.83 -30.59
CA ARG A 83 -16.74 -0.21 -30.63
C ARG A 83 -16.77 -0.96 -31.98
N ASP A 84 -16.28 -0.30 -33.03
CA ASP A 84 -16.12 -0.90 -34.35
C ASP A 84 -15.08 -2.04 -34.29
N ALA A 85 -15.50 -3.25 -34.68
CA ALA A 85 -14.68 -4.44 -34.61
C ALA A 85 -13.44 -4.38 -35.52
N THR A 86 -13.52 -3.71 -36.67
CA THR A 86 -12.40 -3.59 -37.62
C THR A 86 -11.34 -2.63 -37.11
N LEU A 87 -11.76 -1.49 -36.57
CA LEU A 87 -10.85 -0.52 -35.93
C LEU A 87 -10.26 -1.10 -34.64
N ALA A 88 -11.06 -1.83 -33.87
CA ALA A 88 -10.59 -2.55 -32.69
C ALA A 88 -9.51 -3.56 -33.05
N GLY A 89 -9.74 -4.38 -34.09
CA GLY A 89 -8.76 -5.34 -34.60
C GLY A 89 -7.48 -4.66 -35.11
N THR A 90 -7.59 -3.49 -35.74
CA THR A 90 -6.42 -2.70 -36.17
C THR A 90 -5.62 -2.20 -34.97
N LEU A 91 -6.30 -1.70 -33.93
CA LEU A 91 -5.68 -1.23 -32.70
C LEU A 91 -4.99 -2.38 -31.95
N ASP A 92 -5.65 -3.54 -31.90
CA ASP A 92 -5.10 -4.77 -31.30
C ASP A 92 -3.87 -5.26 -32.07
N GLY A 93 -3.87 -5.17 -33.40
CA GLY A 93 -2.70 -5.47 -34.24
C GLY A 93 -1.52 -4.51 -34.00
N LEU A 94 -1.79 -3.21 -33.89
CA LEU A 94 -0.76 -2.20 -33.55
C LEU A 94 -0.18 -2.44 -32.16
N LYS A 95 -1.05 -2.73 -31.19
CA LYS A 95 -0.65 -3.09 -29.82
C LYS A 95 0.24 -4.32 -29.82
N ALA A 96 -0.17 -5.41 -30.46
CA ALA A 96 0.60 -6.65 -30.56
C ALA A 96 1.97 -6.43 -31.20
N ARG A 97 2.05 -5.62 -32.27
CA ARG A 97 3.31 -5.28 -32.92
C ARG A 97 4.25 -4.51 -31.98
N CYS A 98 3.74 -3.51 -31.27
CA CYS A 98 4.52 -2.76 -30.28
C CYS A 98 5.05 -3.67 -29.17
N GLU A 99 4.23 -4.60 -28.67
CA GLU A 99 4.66 -5.58 -27.67
C GLU A 99 5.79 -6.46 -28.20
N ILE A 100 5.65 -7.02 -29.41
CA ILE A 100 6.67 -7.88 -30.05
C ILE A 100 8.00 -7.14 -30.19
N ASP A 101 7.98 -5.90 -30.70
CA ASP A 101 9.20 -5.12 -30.90
C ASP A 101 9.84 -4.73 -29.57
N THR A 102 9.03 -4.41 -28.56
CA THR A 102 9.50 -4.11 -27.21
C THR A 102 10.12 -5.34 -26.55
N ILE A 103 9.46 -6.49 -26.64
CA ILE A 103 9.98 -7.78 -26.16
C ILE A 103 11.34 -8.07 -26.80
N ARG A 104 11.45 -7.91 -28.12
CA ARG A 104 12.70 -8.17 -28.85
C ARG A 104 13.82 -7.23 -28.39
N SER A 105 13.52 -5.94 -28.29
CA SER A 105 14.46 -4.92 -27.80
C SER A 105 14.94 -5.23 -26.39
N PHE A 106 14.00 -5.55 -25.49
CA PHE A 106 14.27 -5.89 -24.10
C PHE A 106 15.15 -7.15 -23.97
N THR A 107 14.79 -8.24 -24.66
CA THR A 107 15.54 -9.50 -24.67
C THR A 107 16.95 -9.33 -25.23
N ASN A 108 17.09 -8.58 -26.34
CA ASN A 108 18.39 -8.29 -26.92
C ASN A 108 19.25 -7.44 -25.99
N GLY A 109 18.64 -6.46 -25.31
CA GLY A 109 19.31 -5.64 -24.31
C GLY A 109 19.83 -6.47 -23.13
N ILE A 110 18.98 -7.29 -22.51
CA ILE A 110 19.39 -8.17 -21.40
C ILE A 110 20.47 -9.15 -21.85
N THR A 111 20.33 -9.73 -23.03
CA THR A 111 21.31 -10.70 -23.55
C THR A 111 22.67 -10.04 -23.79
N SER A 112 22.67 -8.85 -24.40
CA SER A 112 23.90 -8.08 -24.64
C SER A 112 24.54 -7.62 -23.32
N PHE A 113 23.71 -7.21 -22.36
CA PHE A 113 24.14 -6.84 -21.02
C PHE A 113 24.82 -8.01 -20.30
N LEU A 114 24.20 -9.20 -20.30
CA LEU A 114 24.79 -10.41 -19.73
C LEU A 114 26.06 -10.89 -20.46
N GLN A 115 26.19 -10.62 -21.76
CA GLN A 115 27.38 -10.95 -22.55
C GLN A 115 28.54 -9.97 -22.34
N ALA A 116 28.24 -8.69 -22.09
CA ALA A 116 29.24 -7.68 -21.74
C ALA A 116 29.87 -7.92 -20.37
N GLU A 117 29.21 -8.70 -19.50
CA GLU A 117 29.70 -9.10 -18.18
C GLU A 117 30.76 -10.22 -18.27
N GLY A 118 31.95 -9.86 -18.74
CA GLY A 118 33.12 -10.74 -18.74
C GLY A 118 33.64 -11.02 -17.31
N GLY A 119 32.94 -11.86 -16.53
CA GLY A 119 33.48 -12.53 -15.34
C GLY A 119 33.92 -11.65 -14.16
N HIS A 120 33.43 -10.40 -14.05
CA HIS A 120 33.74 -9.51 -12.92
C HIS A 120 32.76 -9.70 -11.75
N ASP A 121 33.29 -9.55 -10.52
CA ASP A 121 32.58 -9.70 -9.25
C ASP A 121 31.67 -8.49 -8.99
N ARG A 122 30.48 -8.50 -9.62
CA ARG A 122 29.49 -7.42 -9.49
C ARG A 122 28.76 -7.54 -8.15
N ARG A 123 28.46 -6.40 -7.52
CA ARG A 123 27.61 -6.36 -6.31
C ARG A 123 26.37 -5.50 -6.54
N VAL A 124 25.24 -6.16 -6.71
CA VAL A 124 23.94 -5.51 -6.86
C VAL A 124 23.12 -5.86 -5.62
N LYS A 125 22.55 -4.86 -4.95
CA LYS A 125 21.68 -5.09 -3.78
C LYS A 125 20.22 -5.27 -4.21
N THR A 126 19.77 -4.49 -5.18
CA THR A 126 18.38 -4.48 -5.64
C THR A 126 18.29 -4.70 -7.14
N LEU A 127 17.46 -5.64 -7.56
CA LEU A 127 17.11 -5.85 -8.97
C LEU A 127 15.59 -5.73 -9.14
N ARG A 128 15.15 -4.88 -10.06
CA ARG A 128 13.74 -4.71 -10.43
C ARG A 128 13.55 -5.07 -11.88
N LEU A 129 12.58 -5.95 -12.14
CA LEU A 129 12.28 -6.48 -13.46
C LEU A 129 10.79 -6.31 -13.74
N GLU A 130 10.46 -5.60 -14.81
CA GLU A 130 9.14 -5.61 -15.40
C GLU A 130 9.24 -6.04 -16.86
N PHE A 131 8.57 -7.13 -17.23
CA PHE A 131 8.63 -7.66 -18.59
C PHE A 131 7.30 -8.27 -19.03
N PHE A 132 7.10 -8.38 -20.34
CA PHE A 132 5.95 -9.10 -20.89
C PHE A 132 6.15 -10.61 -20.75
N ARG A 133 5.09 -11.31 -20.37
CA ARG A 133 5.07 -12.77 -20.43
C ARG A 133 5.25 -13.24 -21.88
N THR A 134 6.26 -14.08 -22.11
CA THR A 134 6.54 -14.70 -23.42
C THR A 134 6.89 -16.18 -23.25
N TYR A 135 6.89 -16.94 -24.34
CA TYR A 135 7.36 -18.34 -24.31
C TYR A 135 8.87 -18.48 -24.07
N ASN A 136 9.64 -17.40 -24.19
CA ASN A 136 11.09 -17.41 -24.08
C ASN A 136 11.56 -16.42 -23.01
N SER A 137 11.34 -16.78 -21.75
CA SER A 137 11.85 -16.05 -20.58
C SER A 137 13.32 -16.35 -20.28
N ILE A 138 14.02 -17.13 -21.10
CA ILE A 138 15.35 -17.68 -20.80
C ILE A 138 16.36 -16.58 -20.43
N CYS A 139 16.33 -15.44 -21.12
CA CYS A 139 17.23 -14.33 -20.82
C CYS A 139 16.95 -13.71 -19.43
N VAL A 140 15.67 -13.58 -19.05
CA VAL A 140 15.23 -13.08 -17.74
C VAL A 140 15.56 -14.10 -16.66
N ASP A 141 15.29 -15.39 -16.91
CA ASP A 141 15.62 -16.48 -15.99
C ASP A 141 17.12 -16.50 -15.71
N ARG A 142 17.94 -16.38 -16.76
CA ARG A 142 19.40 -16.29 -16.64
C ARG A 142 19.83 -15.05 -15.85
N LEU A 143 19.20 -13.90 -16.09
CA LEU A 143 19.49 -12.67 -15.36
C LEU A 143 19.19 -12.83 -13.86
N ILE A 144 18.01 -13.34 -13.51
CA ILE A 144 17.61 -13.60 -12.12
C ILE A 144 18.61 -14.56 -11.46
N ASN A 145 18.99 -15.64 -12.15
CA ASN A 145 19.92 -16.63 -11.63
C ASN A 145 21.31 -16.05 -11.34
N VAL A 146 21.85 -15.26 -12.27
CA VAL A 146 23.14 -14.60 -12.06
C VAL A 146 23.05 -13.55 -10.95
N ALA A 147 21.96 -12.79 -10.90
CA ALA A 147 21.77 -11.74 -9.91
C ALA A 147 21.68 -12.28 -8.48
N VAL A 148 20.87 -13.30 -8.25
CA VAL A 148 20.70 -13.91 -6.93
C VAL A 148 21.88 -14.81 -6.55
N GLY A 149 22.48 -15.50 -7.53
CA GLY A 149 23.56 -16.45 -7.29
C GLY A 149 24.95 -15.82 -7.18
N ALA A 150 25.26 -14.84 -8.02
CA ALA A 150 26.60 -14.26 -8.14
C ALA A 150 26.66 -12.80 -7.69
N TRP A 151 25.64 -11.98 -7.96
CA TRP A 151 25.71 -10.53 -7.66
C TRP A 151 25.35 -10.15 -6.22
N GLY A 152 24.86 -11.10 -5.41
CA GLY A 152 24.49 -10.86 -4.02
C GLY A 152 23.21 -10.03 -3.84
N VAL A 153 22.25 -10.13 -4.78
CA VAL A 153 20.97 -9.42 -4.68
C VAL A 153 20.21 -9.83 -3.42
N GLU A 154 19.84 -8.83 -2.62
CA GLU A 154 19.06 -8.98 -1.39
C GLU A 154 17.58 -8.61 -1.60
N ASP A 155 17.27 -7.74 -2.57
CA ASP A 155 15.92 -7.28 -2.90
C ASP A 155 15.61 -7.50 -4.38
N LEU A 156 14.64 -8.35 -4.67
CA LEU A 156 14.24 -8.70 -6.03
C LEU A 156 12.77 -8.35 -6.25
N GLU A 157 12.48 -7.53 -7.26
CA GLU A 157 11.13 -7.25 -7.74
C GLU A 157 10.93 -7.84 -9.14
N VAL A 158 9.89 -8.65 -9.31
CA VAL A 158 9.52 -9.28 -10.58
C VAL A 158 8.04 -9.05 -10.86
N VAL A 159 7.76 -8.21 -11.86
CA VAL A 159 6.42 -7.86 -12.30
C VAL A 159 6.22 -8.33 -13.74
N VAL A 160 5.26 -9.21 -13.96
CA VAL A 160 5.02 -9.81 -15.28
C VAL A 160 3.80 -9.17 -15.93
N ARG A 161 3.94 -8.46 -17.04
CA ARG A 161 2.81 -7.88 -17.80
C ARG A 161 2.20 -8.92 -18.75
N GLN A 162 0.89 -8.82 -18.96
CA GLN A 162 0.21 -9.55 -20.02
C GLN A 162 0.52 -8.93 -21.39
N SER A 163 0.84 -9.77 -22.37
CA SER A 163 0.86 -9.39 -23.79
C SER A 163 -0.39 -9.92 -24.49
N SER A 164 -0.91 -9.12 -25.43
CA SER A 164 -2.13 -9.33 -26.21
C SER A 164 -2.19 -10.63 -27.01
N GLY A 165 -1.04 -11.22 -27.36
CA GLY A 165 -0.96 -12.38 -28.25
C GLY A 165 -0.87 -13.75 -27.55
N TYR A 166 -0.92 -13.83 -26.21
CA TYR A 166 -0.59 -15.06 -25.48
C TYR A 166 -1.72 -15.56 -24.58
N ASP A 167 -1.81 -16.89 -24.44
CA ASP A 167 -2.80 -17.65 -23.65
C ASP A 167 -3.06 -17.03 -22.27
N GLN A 168 -4.26 -16.53 -22.01
CA GLN A 168 -4.59 -15.76 -20.82
C GLN A 168 -4.48 -16.57 -19.50
N MET A 169 -4.34 -17.91 -19.57
CA MET A 169 -4.37 -18.77 -18.38
C MET A 169 -3.01 -19.12 -17.78
N ARG A 170 -1.89 -18.96 -18.50
CA ARG A 170 -0.57 -19.38 -17.99
C ARG A 170 0.16 -18.27 -17.24
N THR A 171 0.60 -18.55 -16.02
CA THR A 171 1.49 -17.72 -15.23
C THR A 171 2.96 -17.95 -15.60
N TYR A 172 3.80 -16.95 -15.37
CA TYR A 172 5.25 -17.08 -15.43
C TYR A 172 5.74 -17.88 -14.22
N SER A 173 6.44 -18.98 -14.49
CA SER A 173 7.06 -19.80 -13.45
C SER A 173 8.39 -19.20 -13.04
N PHE A 174 8.46 -18.74 -11.79
CA PHE A 174 9.70 -18.20 -11.26
C PHE A 174 10.82 -19.27 -11.28
N PRO A 175 12.06 -18.93 -11.71
CA PRO A 175 13.16 -19.87 -11.92
C PRO A 175 13.73 -20.35 -10.58
N HIS A 176 13.03 -21.25 -9.90
CA HIS A 176 13.37 -21.74 -8.56
C HIS A 176 14.49 -22.79 -8.56
N ASN A 177 14.60 -23.61 -9.61
CA ASN A 177 15.58 -24.70 -9.67
C ASN A 177 17.06 -24.24 -9.74
N CYS A 178 17.31 -22.95 -9.93
CA CYS A 178 18.65 -22.40 -10.12
C CYS A 178 19.13 -21.57 -8.91
N LEU A 179 18.26 -21.34 -7.93
CA LEU A 179 18.52 -20.50 -6.77
C LEU A 179 19.05 -21.40 -5.63
N ASN A 180 20.29 -21.86 -5.81
CA ASN A 180 20.98 -22.69 -4.83
C ASN A 180 21.17 -21.98 -3.48
N LEU A 181 21.45 -22.80 -2.45
CA LEU A 181 21.73 -22.58 -1.01
C LEU A 181 22.60 -21.37 -0.57
N ARG A 182 22.98 -20.46 -1.47
CA ARG A 182 23.75 -19.23 -1.19
C ARG A 182 22.95 -17.93 -1.43
N SER A 183 21.65 -18.02 -1.70
CA SER A 183 20.84 -16.82 -1.96
C SER A 183 20.84 -15.88 -0.73
N CYS A 184 21.28 -14.65 -0.95
CA CYS A 184 21.22 -13.58 0.06
C CYS A 184 19.88 -12.84 0.02
N LEU A 185 18.87 -13.42 -0.65
CA LEU A 185 17.60 -12.77 -0.94
C LEU A 185 16.79 -12.60 0.35
N ARG A 186 16.63 -11.35 0.79
CA ARG A 186 15.89 -10.97 2.00
C ARG A 186 14.49 -10.47 1.69
N SER A 187 14.30 -9.88 0.51
CA SER A 187 13.05 -9.26 0.06
C SER A 187 12.71 -9.73 -1.35
N LEU A 188 11.48 -10.21 -1.54
CA LEU A 188 10.95 -10.64 -2.82
C LEU A 188 9.61 -9.95 -3.07
N THR A 189 9.50 -9.26 -4.20
CA THR A 189 8.23 -8.70 -4.69
C THR A 189 7.85 -9.43 -5.96
N LEU A 190 6.69 -10.09 -5.96
CA LEU A 190 6.13 -10.74 -7.14
C LEU A 190 4.82 -10.06 -7.50
N GLY A 191 4.56 -9.85 -8.78
CA GLY A 191 3.27 -9.29 -9.16
C GLY A 191 2.72 -9.70 -10.51
N LYS A 192 1.43 -9.40 -10.67
CA LYS A 192 0.64 -9.67 -11.88
C LYS A 192 0.55 -11.16 -12.19
N TYR A 193 1.18 -11.59 -13.28
CA TYR A 193 1.08 -12.96 -13.79
C TYR A 193 2.26 -13.85 -13.35
N CYS A 194 2.92 -13.54 -12.23
CA CYS A 194 3.98 -14.36 -11.66
C CYS A 194 3.41 -15.46 -10.76
N ALA A 195 3.82 -16.71 -10.95
CA ALA A 195 3.53 -17.79 -10.03
C ALA A 195 4.40 -17.69 -8.77
N LEU A 196 3.87 -18.10 -7.62
CA LEU A 196 4.64 -18.19 -6.39
C LEU A 196 5.63 -19.36 -6.50
N PRO A 197 6.93 -19.15 -6.28
CA PRO A 197 7.89 -20.23 -6.18
C PRO A 197 7.69 -21.04 -4.88
N PRO A 198 8.25 -22.25 -4.80
CA PRO A 198 8.31 -23.02 -3.54
C PRO A 198 9.10 -22.25 -2.48
N LEU A 199 8.40 -21.54 -1.59
CA LEU A 199 9.00 -20.60 -0.64
C LEU A 199 9.89 -21.25 0.42
N HIS A 200 9.66 -22.54 0.73
CA HIS A 200 10.48 -23.30 1.68
C HIS A 200 11.97 -23.38 1.30
N SER A 201 12.31 -23.12 0.05
CA SER A 201 13.70 -23.09 -0.42
C SER A 201 14.44 -21.77 -0.12
N TYR A 202 13.74 -20.74 0.39
CA TYR A 202 14.28 -19.39 0.64
C TYR A 202 14.34 -19.06 2.13
N ASN A 203 15.24 -19.73 2.84
CA ASN A 203 15.41 -19.60 4.28
C ASN A 203 15.88 -18.19 4.75
N THR A 204 16.49 -17.40 3.88
CA THR A 204 16.92 -16.02 4.16
C THR A 204 15.84 -14.97 3.92
N LEU A 205 14.71 -15.36 3.31
CA LEU A 205 13.63 -14.45 2.94
C LEU A 205 12.87 -13.98 4.19
N THR A 206 12.89 -12.67 4.41
CA THR A 206 12.23 -12.03 5.56
C THR A 206 11.05 -11.15 5.15
N LYS A 207 11.01 -10.72 3.88
CA LYS A 207 9.95 -9.88 3.34
C LYS A 207 9.44 -10.43 2.01
N LEU A 208 8.11 -10.54 1.91
CA LEU A 208 7.42 -10.92 0.68
C LEU A 208 6.33 -9.90 0.39
N ILE A 209 6.29 -9.40 -0.84
CA ILE A 209 5.23 -8.55 -1.36
C ILE A 209 4.60 -9.27 -2.55
N LEU A 210 3.30 -9.52 -2.49
CA LEU A 210 2.51 -10.00 -3.62
C LEU A 210 1.62 -8.86 -4.10
N ARG A 211 1.75 -8.48 -5.38
CA ARG A 211 1.06 -7.30 -5.93
C ARG A 211 0.26 -7.62 -7.18
N ASP A 212 -0.99 -7.17 -7.24
CA ASP A 212 -1.83 -7.25 -8.44
C ASP A 212 -1.96 -8.71 -8.93
N MET A 213 -2.03 -9.66 -7.99
CA MET A 213 -2.11 -11.08 -8.33
C MET A 213 -3.45 -11.37 -9.02
N SER A 214 -3.43 -12.20 -10.06
CA SER A 214 -4.62 -12.48 -10.85
C SER A 214 -5.79 -12.96 -9.99
N ALA A 215 -7.01 -12.52 -10.31
CA ALA A 215 -8.23 -12.97 -9.65
C ALA A 215 -8.49 -14.50 -9.76
N SER A 216 -7.82 -15.17 -10.70
CA SER A 216 -7.82 -16.63 -10.83
C SER A 216 -6.89 -17.35 -9.85
N THR A 217 -6.06 -16.60 -9.10
CA THR A 217 -5.14 -17.17 -8.11
C THR A 217 -5.95 -17.79 -6.98
N PRO A 218 -5.82 -19.10 -6.73
CA PRO A 218 -6.57 -19.77 -5.67
C PRO A 218 -6.18 -19.24 -4.28
N VAL A 219 -7.16 -19.11 -3.37
CA VAL A 219 -6.91 -18.66 -1.98
C VAL A 219 -5.85 -19.51 -1.26
N ALA A 220 -5.84 -20.81 -1.53
CA ALA A 220 -4.87 -21.77 -0.98
C ALA A 220 -3.40 -21.47 -1.36
N MET A 221 -3.15 -20.61 -2.36
CA MET A 221 -1.81 -20.13 -2.68
C MET A 221 -1.34 -19.11 -1.63
N TYR A 222 -2.20 -18.16 -1.26
CA TYR A 222 -1.92 -17.18 -0.21
C TYR A 222 -1.78 -17.87 1.15
N GLU A 223 -2.65 -18.84 1.45
CA GLU A 223 -2.56 -19.62 2.69
C GLU A 223 -1.26 -20.41 2.81
N ARG A 224 -0.70 -20.88 1.69
CA ARG A 224 0.60 -21.58 1.66
C ARG A 224 1.76 -20.69 2.04
N VAL A 225 1.71 -19.38 1.76
CA VAL A 225 2.76 -18.44 2.15
C VAL A 225 3.04 -18.49 3.65
N PHE A 226 1.98 -18.59 4.45
CA PHE A 226 2.05 -18.63 5.91
C PHE A 226 2.64 -19.94 6.45
N LYS A 227 2.54 -21.03 5.68
CA LYS A 227 3.00 -22.38 6.07
C LYS A 227 4.42 -22.68 5.58
N ASP A 228 4.73 -22.27 4.35
CA ASP A 228 5.96 -22.68 3.67
C ASP A 228 7.18 -21.85 4.07
N CYS A 229 6.99 -20.64 4.62
CA CYS A 229 8.05 -19.66 4.84
C CYS A 229 8.13 -19.22 6.32
N THR A 230 8.70 -20.06 7.19
CA THR A 230 8.73 -19.81 8.65
C THR A 230 9.62 -18.62 9.05
N GLY A 231 10.63 -18.28 8.25
CA GLY A 231 11.51 -17.12 8.48
C GLY A 231 10.91 -15.77 8.08
N LEU A 232 9.74 -15.76 7.45
CA LEU A 232 9.10 -14.55 6.95
C LEU A 232 8.65 -13.65 8.10
N GLN A 233 9.00 -12.37 8.04
CA GLN A 233 8.66 -11.36 9.05
C GLN A 233 7.64 -10.33 8.54
N VAL A 234 7.70 -10.01 7.25
CA VAL A 234 6.84 -8.99 6.62
C VAL A 234 6.14 -9.61 5.41
N LEU A 235 4.82 -9.57 5.40
CA LEU A 235 4.00 -9.98 4.26
C LEU A 235 3.06 -8.85 3.85
N HIS A 236 3.17 -8.41 2.61
CA HIS A 236 2.26 -7.43 2.02
C HIS A 236 1.51 -8.08 0.85
N LEU A 237 0.18 -8.12 0.95
CA LEU A 237 -0.70 -8.43 -0.18
C LEU A 237 -1.30 -7.10 -0.65
N MET A 238 -1.03 -6.73 -1.90
CA MET A 238 -1.46 -5.46 -2.47
C MET A 238 -2.28 -5.73 -3.72
N PHE A 239 -3.49 -5.17 -3.84
CA PHE A 239 -4.37 -5.35 -5.00
C PHE A 239 -4.59 -6.83 -5.34
N CYS A 240 -4.62 -7.71 -4.33
CA CYS A 240 -4.80 -9.15 -4.52
C CYS A 240 -6.29 -9.50 -4.40
N CYS A 241 -6.81 -10.21 -5.39
CA CYS A 241 -8.24 -10.50 -5.47
C CYS A 241 -8.52 -12.00 -5.47
N CYS A 242 -9.49 -12.43 -4.67
CA CYS A 242 -9.99 -13.81 -4.67
C CYS A 242 -11.51 -13.80 -4.48
N ALA A 243 -12.25 -14.04 -5.57
CA ALA A 243 -13.71 -13.94 -5.56
C ALA A 243 -14.37 -14.75 -4.42
N HIS A 244 -15.05 -14.06 -3.50
CA HIS A 244 -15.96 -14.61 -2.49
C HIS A 244 -15.37 -15.72 -1.59
N THR A 245 -14.09 -15.61 -1.21
CA THR A 245 -13.42 -16.61 -0.35
C THR A 245 -13.00 -16.03 1.00
N THR A 246 -12.89 -16.94 1.98
CA THR A 246 -12.29 -16.66 3.28
C THR A 246 -10.78 -16.84 3.17
N LEU A 247 -10.00 -15.83 3.54
CA LEU A 247 -8.56 -15.95 3.72
C LEU A 247 -8.29 -16.42 5.15
N VAL A 248 -7.84 -17.67 5.31
CA VAL A 248 -7.43 -18.20 6.61
C VAL A 248 -5.93 -18.00 6.79
N VAL A 249 -5.57 -17.14 7.75
CA VAL A 249 -4.20 -16.89 8.14
C VAL A 249 -3.90 -17.69 9.40
N ASP A 250 -3.27 -18.83 9.22
CA ASP A 250 -2.81 -19.72 10.30
C ASP A 250 -1.31 -19.92 10.15
N ALA A 251 -0.55 -19.35 11.09
CA ALA A 251 0.89 -19.17 10.99
C ALA A 251 1.57 -19.37 12.36
N SER A 252 1.15 -20.41 13.09
CA SER A 252 1.60 -20.74 14.45
C SER A 252 3.12 -20.85 14.61
N CYS A 253 3.80 -21.38 13.59
CA CYS A 253 5.27 -21.53 13.56
C CYS A 253 5.99 -20.38 12.84
N SER A 254 5.29 -19.33 12.41
CA SER A 254 5.86 -18.24 11.61
C SER A 254 6.42 -17.12 12.50
N HIS A 255 7.42 -16.41 11.99
CA HIS A 255 7.97 -15.20 12.62
C HIS A 255 7.34 -13.92 12.06
N ILE A 256 6.13 -14.00 11.50
CA ILE A 256 5.47 -12.85 10.86
C ILE A 256 5.16 -11.81 11.94
N ARG A 257 5.73 -10.63 11.76
CA ARG A 257 5.56 -9.45 12.63
C ARG A 257 4.67 -8.39 12.00
N GLU A 258 4.59 -8.36 10.67
CA GLU A 258 3.84 -7.37 9.93
C GLU A 258 3.03 -8.02 8.80
N LEU A 259 1.74 -7.75 8.80
CA LEU A 259 0.80 -8.15 7.75
C LEU A 259 0.09 -6.92 7.21
N VAL A 260 0.21 -6.67 5.91
CA VAL A 260 -0.49 -5.59 5.20
C VAL A 260 -1.35 -6.20 4.11
N LEU A 261 -2.63 -5.86 4.12
CA LEU A 261 -3.63 -6.20 3.10
C LEU A 261 -4.14 -4.89 2.51
N GLU A 262 -3.60 -4.48 1.37
CA GLU A 262 -3.94 -3.22 0.71
C GLU A 262 -4.81 -3.50 -0.51
N GLU A 263 -5.98 -2.86 -0.59
CA GLU A 263 -6.95 -3.00 -1.68
C GLU A 263 -7.20 -4.46 -2.11
N CYS A 264 -7.32 -5.36 -1.14
CA CYS A 264 -7.56 -6.78 -1.41
C CYS A 264 -9.05 -7.11 -1.32
N SER A 265 -9.55 -7.98 -2.21
CA SER A 265 -10.96 -8.42 -2.21
C SER A 265 -11.11 -9.81 -1.59
N PHE A 266 -10.96 -9.90 -0.26
CA PHE A 266 -11.29 -11.09 0.52
C PHE A 266 -12.63 -10.87 1.24
N PHE A 267 -13.55 -11.84 1.18
CA PHE A 267 -14.87 -11.68 1.78
C PHE A 267 -14.84 -11.76 3.31
N VAL A 268 -14.00 -12.65 3.85
CA VAL A 268 -13.73 -12.80 5.29
C VAL A 268 -12.23 -13.01 5.48
N ILE A 269 -11.65 -12.39 6.51
CA ILE A 269 -10.24 -12.60 6.90
C ILE A 269 -10.25 -13.24 8.29
N GLU A 270 -9.66 -14.43 8.42
CA GLU A 270 -9.58 -15.15 9.69
C GLU A 270 -8.12 -15.25 10.15
N LEU A 271 -7.75 -14.53 11.22
CA LEU A 271 -6.42 -14.56 11.83
C LEU A 271 -6.41 -15.59 12.96
N ARG A 272 -6.06 -16.85 12.69
CA ARG A 272 -6.20 -17.95 13.66
C ARG A 272 -5.12 -17.97 14.72
N ASP A 273 -3.87 -18.12 14.33
CA ASP A 273 -2.74 -18.17 15.25
C ASP A 273 -1.53 -17.48 14.63
N LEU A 274 -1.25 -16.26 15.11
CA LEU A 274 -0.07 -15.48 14.75
C LEU A 274 0.58 -14.93 16.03
N PRO A 275 1.38 -15.75 16.73
CA PRO A 275 1.92 -15.38 18.04
C PRO A 275 2.89 -14.18 17.99
N MET A 276 3.53 -13.95 16.84
CA MET A 276 4.56 -12.92 16.65
C MET A 276 4.05 -11.67 15.91
N LEU A 277 2.78 -11.64 15.48
CA LEU A 277 2.24 -10.51 14.72
C LEU A 277 2.15 -9.28 15.62
N VAL A 278 2.86 -8.21 15.25
CA VAL A 278 2.89 -6.94 15.99
C VAL A 278 2.08 -5.87 15.27
N ARG A 279 2.09 -5.88 13.94
CA ARG A 279 1.50 -4.83 13.10
C ARG A 279 0.56 -5.42 12.06
N LEU A 280 -0.67 -4.92 12.03
CA LEU A 280 -1.69 -5.26 11.06
C LEU A 280 -2.18 -4.00 10.35
N ALA A 281 -2.27 -4.03 9.03
CA ALA A 281 -2.96 -3.00 8.26
C ALA A 281 -3.86 -3.65 7.22
N CYS A 282 -5.14 -3.34 7.22
CA CYS A 282 -6.11 -3.87 6.26
C CYS A 282 -6.93 -2.75 5.64
N CYS A 283 -6.94 -2.68 4.31
CA CYS A 283 -7.91 -1.93 3.52
C CYS A 283 -9.05 -2.86 3.12
N LEU A 284 -10.23 -2.58 3.64
CA LEU A 284 -11.45 -3.38 3.59
C LEU A 284 -12.41 -2.74 2.58
N THR A 285 -12.31 -3.17 1.32
CA THR A 285 -13.21 -2.72 0.24
C THR A 285 -14.48 -3.59 0.18
N ASP A 286 -14.30 -4.89 -0.04
CA ASP A 286 -15.37 -5.89 -0.14
C ASP A 286 -15.35 -6.92 1.01
N THR A 287 -14.64 -6.59 2.09
CA THR A 287 -14.51 -7.47 3.25
C THR A 287 -15.66 -7.27 4.22
N SER A 288 -16.40 -8.35 4.48
CA SER A 288 -17.54 -8.33 5.41
C SER A 288 -17.12 -8.40 6.87
N LYS A 289 -16.09 -9.18 7.22
CA LYS A 289 -15.65 -9.40 8.62
C LYS A 289 -14.16 -9.75 8.72
N ILE A 290 -13.57 -9.38 9.86
CA ILE A 290 -12.26 -9.87 10.29
C ILE A 290 -12.44 -10.62 11.62
N LEU A 291 -12.03 -11.88 11.63
CA LEU A 291 -12.07 -12.73 12.82
C LEU A 291 -10.67 -12.80 13.44
N PHE A 292 -10.56 -12.33 14.67
CA PHE A 292 -9.33 -12.43 15.46
C PHE A 292 -9.39 -13.67 16.36
N GLY A 293 -8.48 -14.61 16.11
CA GLY A 293 -8.15 -15.73 16.99
C GLY A 293 -7.01 -15.35 17.95
N SER A 294 -5.99 -16.20 18.03
CA SER A 294 -4.80 -16.03 18.86
C SER A 294 -3.80 -15.09 18.19
N VAL A 295 -3.80 -13.82 18.62
CA VAL A 295 -2.83 -12.79 18.18
C VAL A 295 -2.23 -12.04 19.39
N PRO A 296 -1.53 -12.74 20.30
CA PRO A 296 -1.14 -12.19 21.61
C PRO A 296 -0.16 -11.01 21.53
N SER A 297 0.56 -10.82 20.42
CA SER A 297 1.56 -9.74 20.29
C SER A 297 1.08 -8.52 19.49
N LEU A 298 -0.18 -8.50 19.03
CA LEU A 298 -0.67 -7.47 18.12
C LEU A 298 -0.79 -6.12 18.85
N MET A 299 0.08 -5.16 18.52
CA MET A 299 0.14 -3.84 19.14
C MET A 299 -0.46 -2.73 18.27
N ASP A 300 -0.17 -2.75 16.96
CA ASP A 300 -0.54 -1.68 16.03
C ASP A 300 -1.51 -2.22 14.96
N THR A 301 -2.70 -1.63 14.89
CA THR A 301 -3.73 -2.04 13.94
C THR A 301 -4.24 -0.84 13.16
N ASN A 302 -4.28 -0.94 11.83
CA ASN A 302 -4.94 0.01 10.95
C ASN A 302 -6.03 -0.70 10.14
N LEU A 303 -7.28 -0.28 10.32
CA LEU A 303 -8.43 -0.74 9.55
C LEU A 303 -8.98 0.42 8.72
N SER A 304 -8.81 0.33 7.41
CA SER A 304 -9.31 1.31 6.45
C SER A 304 -10.50 0.72 5.70
N PHE A 305 -11.68 1.22 5.94
CA PHE A 305 -12.92 0.80 5.30
C PHE A 305 -13.13 1.63 4.05
N SER A 306 -13.20 1.02 2.86
CA SER A 306 -13.35 1.73 1.59
C SER A 306 -14.64 1.32 0.89
N LEU A 307 -15.44 2.29 0.45
CA LEU A 307 -16.62 2.05 -0.38
C LEU A 307 -16.53 2.89 -1.65
N GLU A 308 -16.30 2.23 -2.79
CA GLU A 308 -16.06 2.89 -4.08
C GLU A 308 -17.34 3.33 -4.82
N ASP A 309 -18.51 2.75 -4.52
CA ASP A 309 -19.70 2.91 -5.36
C ASP A 309 -20.73 3.94 -4.83
N ASP A 310 -21.00 4.97 -5.64
CA ASP A 310 -22.09 5.93 -5.48
C ASP A 310 -23.43 5.38 -6.02
N SER A 311 -23.41 4.23 -6.71
CA SER A 311 -24.63 3.55 -7.12
C SER A 311 -25.47 3.22 -5.88
N LYS A 312 -26.78 3.18 -6.04
CA LYS A 312 -27.74 2.80 -4.99
C LYS A 312 -27.58 1.33 -4.64
N VAL A 313 -26.38 0.85 -4.31
CA VAL A 313 -26.20 -0.35 -3.52
C VAL A 313 -26.98 -0.06 -2.25
N VAL A 314 -28.16 -0.68 -2.16
CA VAL A 314 -28.91 -0.86 -0.94
C VAL A 314 -27.85 -1.22 0.08
N ALA A 315 -27.47 -0.25 0.93
CA ALA A 315 -26.41 -0.44 1.90
C ALA A 315 -26.65 -1.81 2.51
N ARG A 316 -25.70 -2.73 2.38
CA ARG A 316 -25.79 -4.01 3.08
C ARG A 316 -25.72 -3.60 4.55
N TRP A 317 -26.89 -3.31 5.14
CA TRP A 317 -27.12 -2.84 6.51
C TRP A 317 -26.73 -3.91 7.55
N ILE A 318 -25.78 -4.78 7.22
CA ILE A 318 -25.57 -6.09 7.82
C ILE A 318 -24.23 -6.13 8.57
N ASP A 319 -23.30 -5.22 8.27
CA ASP A 319 -21.99 -5.24 8.92
C ASP A 319 -21.97 -4.26 10.11
N GLU A 320 -22.19 -4.83 11.29
CA GLU A 320 -21.99 -4.15 12.57
C GLU A 320 -20.50 -3.85 12.77
N PHE A 321 -20.19 -2.63 13.19
CA PHE A 321 -18.80 -2.21 13.40
C PHE A 321 -18.01 -3.14 14.33
N ASP A 322 -18.68 -3.71 15.34
CA ASP A 322 -18.06 -4.67 16.27
C ASP A 322 -17.61 -5.96 15.59
N SER A 323 -18.19 -6.32 14.44
CA SER A 323 -17.79 -7.52 13.69
C SER A 323 -16.39 -7.41 13.08
N PHE A 324 -15.82 -6.20 13.01
CA PHE A 324 -14.46 -5.93 12.56
C PHE A 324 -13.48 -5.72 13.72
N LEU A 325 -13.98 -5.56 14.94
CA LEU A 325 -13.19 -5.35 16.14
C LEU A 325 -13.20 -6.64 16.97
N GLY A 326 -12.23 -7.51 16.70
CA GLY A 326 -11.98 -8.67 17.53
C GLY A 326 -11.17 -8.35 18.78
N MET A 327 -11.10 -9.34 19.68
CA MET A 327 -10.33 -9.25 20.92
C MET A 327 -8.84 -9.44 20.61
N SER A 328 -8.07 -8.35 20.55
CA SER A 328 -6.63 -8.44 20.87
C SER A 328 -6.42 -7.91 22.29
N PRO A 329 -5.91 -8.73 23.23
CA PRO A 329 -5.62 -8.28 24.58
C PRO A 329 -4.37 -7.39 24.64
N THR A 330 -3.69 -7.09 23.54
CA THR A 330 -2.43 -6.31 23.57
C THR A 330 -2.41 -5.11 22.65
N MET A 331 -3.47 -4.89 21.85
CA MET A 331 -3.55 -3.77 20.92
C MET A 331 -3.48 -2.43 21.66
N THR A 332 -2.44 -1.65 21.35
CA THR A 332 -2.15 -0.35 21.99
C THR A 332 -2.49 0.83 21.09
N ASN A 333 -2.36 0.68 19.77
CA ASN A 333 -2.62 1.72 18.78
C ASN A 333 -3.62 1.19 17.74
N LEU A 334 -4.70 1.94 17.54
CA LEU A 334 -5.74 1.61 16.57
C LEU A 334 -6.03 2.82 15.67
N VAL A 335 -5.89 2.61 14.37
CA VAL A 335 -6.30 3.55 13.32
C VAL A 335 -7.53 2.97 12.62
N ILE A 336 -8.57 3.77 12.51
CA ILE A 336 -9.83 3.43 11.86
C ILE A 336 -10.12 4.51 10.83
N ARG A 337 -10.22 4.13 9.56
CA ARG A 337 -10.47 5.09 8.46
C ARG A 337 -11.73 4.72 7.71
N PHE A 338 -12.58 5.69 7.40
CA PHE A 338 -13.81 5.49 6.64
C PHE A 338 -13.73 6.17 5.28
N ILE A 339 -13.09 5.53 4.32
CA ILE A 339 -12.94 6.03 2.95
C ILE A 339 -14.27 5.85 2.20
N GLY A 340 -14.96 6.94 1.92
CA GLY A 340 -16.20 6.91 1.14
C GLY A 340 -17.12 8.11 1.42
N ARG A 341 -18.14 8.29 0.56
CA ARG A 341 -19.05 9.44 0.64
C ARG A 341 -20.27 9.20 1.54
N ARG A 342 -20.63 7.94 1.79
CA ARG A 342 -21.87 7.56 2.47
C ARG A 342 -21.63 6.61 3.62
N THR A 343 -22.63 6.54 4.49
CA THR A 343 -22.61 5.74 5.71
C THR A 343 -23.11 4.34 5.38
N TRP A 344 -22.27 3.34 5.61
CA TRP A 344 -22.60 1.95 5.27
C TRP A 344 -22.37 0.97 6.42
N ILE A 345 -21.46 1.29 7.35
CA ILE A 345 -21.26 0.53 8.59
C ILE A 345 -22.27 1.00 9.65
N ARG A 346 -22.89 0.08 10.39
CA ARG A 346 -23.71 0.45 11.54
C ARG A 346 -22.81 0.48 12.78
N PRO A 347 -22.55 1.65 13.40
CA PRO A 347 -21.91 1.66 14.70
C PRO A 347 -22.83 0.93 15.68
N SER A 348 -22.25 0.12 16.55
CA SER A 348 -22.95 -0.76 17.49
C SER A 348 -22.38 -0.57 18.90
N HIS A 349 -23.03 -1.18 19.89
CA HIS A 349 -22.52 -1.17 21.25
C HIS A 349 -21.37 -2.18 21.32
N LEU A 350 -20.14 -1.68 21.44
CA LEU A 350 -18.96 -2.50 21.74
C LEU A 350 -19.19 -3.30 23.02
N GLU A 351 -19.71 -4.52 22.90
CA GLU A 351 -19.87 -5.47 24.00
C GLU A 351 -18.50 -5.96 24.48
N ARG A 352 -17.50 -5.88 23.59
CA ARG A 352 -16.12 -6.30 23.79
C ARG A 352 -15.23 -5.12 24.16
N LYS A 353 -14.48 -5.27 25.26
CA LYS A 353 -13.54 -4.25 25.74
C LYS A 353 -12.24 -4.28 24.92
N LEU A 354 -11.62 -3.11 24.77
CA LEU A 354 -10.28 -2.89 24.22
C LEU A 354 -9.33 -2.51 25.37
N PRO A 355 -8.97 -3.46 26.26
CA PRO A 355 -8.42 -3.16 27.58
C PRO A 355 -7.03 -2.53 27.59
N HIS A 356 -6.26 -2.59 26.50
CA HIS A 356 -4.89 -2.05 26.46
C HIS A 356 -4.70 -0.91 25.46
N LEU A 357 -5.80 -0.46 24.84
CA LEU A 357 -5.74 0.58 23.83
C LEU A 357 -5.34 1.92 24.47
N LYS A 358 -4.29 2.54 23.94
CA LYS A 358 -3.73 3.83 24.40
C LYS A 358 -3.91 4.95 23.39
N LYS A 359 -3.80 4.67 22.10
CA LYS A 359 -4.01 5.67 21.04
C LYS A 359 -5.06 5.19 20.05
N LEU A 360 -5.99 6.09 19.74
CA LEU A 360 -7.08 5.83 18.81
C LEU A 360 -7.22 7.00 17.83
N LEU A 361 -7.16 6.68 16.54
CA LEU A 361 -7.55 7.58 15.46
C LEU A 361 -8.81 7.05 14.79
N VAL A 362 -9.82 7.91 14.68
CA VAL A 362 -11.02 7.70 13.87
C VAL A 362 -11.03 8.77 12.78
N ALA A 363 -10.65 8.40 11.57
CA ALA A 363 -10.43 9.34 10.47
C ALA A 363 -11.35 9.15 9.28
N ASP A 364 -11.40 10.21 8.48
CA ASP A 364 -12.07 10.27 7.18
C ASP A 364 -13.59 10.03 7.30
N MET A 365 -14.15 10.34 8.48
CA MET A 365 -15.54 10.08 8.82
C MET A 365 -16.52 10.81 7.90
N PRO A 366 -17.54 10.14 7.34
CA PRO A 366 -18.56 10.81 6.52
C PRO A 366 -19.22 11.98 7.26
N SER A 367 -19.42 13.11 6.59
CA SER A 367 -19.96 14.35 7.19
C SER A 367 -21.39 14.22 7.74
N ASN A 368 -22.14 13.22 7.28
CA ASN A 368 -23.48 12.87 7.76
C ASN A 368 -23.50 11.93 8.98
N TRP A 369 -22.33 11.56 9.53
CA TRP A 369 -22.25 10.77 10.76
C TRP A 369 -22.16 11.63 12.02
N ASP A 370 -22.96 11.26 13.02
CA ASP A 370 -22.85 11.81 14.37
C ASP A 370 -21.65 11.18 15.08
N ILE A 371 -20.58 11.95 15.27
CA ILE A 371 -19.37 11.46 15.95
C ILE A 371 -19.60 11.08 17.42
N SER A 372 -20.77 11.33 18.01
CA SER A 372 -21.12 10.94 19.37
C SER A 372 -21.05 9.42 19.60
N TRP A 373 -21.14 8.59 18.56
CA TRP A 373 -20.94 7.14 18.71
C TRP A 373 -19.52 6.75 19.13
N THR A 374 -18.52 7.61 18.89
CA THR A 374 -17.13 7.40 19.38
C THR A 374 -17.05 7.35 20.91
N ARG A 375 -18.11 7.79 21.61
CA ARG A 375 -18.32 7.50 23.03
C ARG A 375 -18.25 6.01 23.35
N GLY A 376 -18.80 5.15 22.50
CA GLY A 376 -18.76 3.70 22.68
C GLY A 376 -17.32 3.16 22.68
N LEU A 377 -16.48 3.68 21.78
CA LEU A 377 -15.05 3.36 21.75
C LEU A 377 -14.35 3.79 23.04
N LEU A 378 -14.64 5.00 23.53
CA LEU A 378 -14.09 5.50 24.79
C LEU A 378 -14.55 4.65 25.99
N MET A 379 -15.80 4.16 26.00
CA MET A 379 -16.30 3.25 27.04
C MET A 379 -15.64 1.87 26.97
N ALA A 380 -15.34 1.38 25.76
CA ALA A 380 -14.68 0.09 25.55
C ALA A 380 -13.18 0.13 25.90
N SER A 381 -12.53 1.29 25.88
CA SER A 381 -11.09 1.47 26.04
C SER A 381 -10.72 2.28 27.29
N THR A 382 -10.78 1.65 28.46
CA THR A 382 -10.61 2.34 29.77
C THR A 382 -9.22 2.94 30.01
N PHE A 383 -8.21 2.53 29.23
CA PHE A 383 -6.83 3.01 29.34
C PHE A 383 -6.43 3.96 28.20
N LEU A 384 -7.39 4.43 27.41
CA LEU A 384 -7.12 5.29 26.26
C LEU A 384 -6.48 6.61 26.71
N GLU A 385 -5.34 6.97 26.15
CA GLU A 385 -4.61 8.20 26.47
C GLU A 385 -4.85 9.30 25.43
N VAL A 386 -4.99 8.91 24.17
CA VAL A 386 -5.12 9.82 23.01
C VAL A 386 -6.30 9.41 22.14
N LEU A 387 -7.23 10.33 21.92
CA LEU A 387 -8.37 10.16 21.00
C LEU A 387 -8.37 11.26 19.94
N HIS A 388 -8.09 10.88 18.70
CA HIS A 388 -8.12 11.80 17.55
C HIS A 388 -9.28 11.44 16.62
N ILE A 389 -10.05 12.43 16.22
CA ILE A 389 -11.20 12.28 15.33
C ILE A 389 -11.04 13.25 14.16
N HIS A 390 -11.22 12.76 12.94
CA HIS A 390 -11.21 13.57 11.72
C HIS A 390 -12.50 13.35 10.93
N VAL A 391 -13.23 14.44 10.73
CA VAL A 391 -14.36 14.56 9.81
C VAL A 391 -13.94 15.52 8.70
N PRO A 392 -13.83 15.08 7.43
CA PRO A 392 -13.50 15.96 6.32
C PRO A 392 -14.51 17.09 6.17
N HIS A 393 -14.04 18.25 5.70
CA HIS A 393 -14.92 19.36 5.35
C HIS A 393 -15.89 18.96 4.24
N SER A 394 -17.16 19.31 4.41
CA SER A 394 -18.24 19.07 3.44
C SER A 394 -18.89 20.40 3.13
N GLU A 395 -18.86 20.81 1.86
CA GLU A 395 -19.50 22.05 1.40
C GLU A 395 -21.03 21.93 1.42
N THR A 396 -21.56 20.71 1.30
CA THR A 396 -22.98 20.41 1.40
C THR A 396 -23.38 20.06 2.83
N GLU A 397 -24.48 20.66 3.30
CA GLU A 397 -25.12 20.19 4.53
C GLU A 397 -25.60 18.75 4.34
N PRO A 398 -25.32 17.84 5.30
CA PRO A 398 -25.74 16.46 5.18
C PRO A 398 -27.28 16.34 5.20
N ASP A 399 -27.84 15.69 4.18
CA ASP A 399 -29.30 15.54 3.98
C ASP A 399 -30.04 14.96 5.19
N CYS A 400 -29.41 14.03 5.92
CA CYS A 400 -29.93 13.42 7.16
C CYS A 400 -28.80 13.05 8.11
N LEU A 401 -28.87 13.46 9.38
CA LEU A 401 -27.97 12.97 10.42
C LEU A 401 -28.41 11.58 10.87
N ARG A 402 -27.54 10.59 10.69
CA ARG A 402 -27.77 9.23 11.22
C ARG A 402 -27.25 9.17 12.66
N GLY A 403 -28.03 9.73 13.58
CA GLY A 403 -27.74 9.72 15.01
C GLY A 403 -27.93 8.33 15.63
N MET A 404 -27.10 8.00 16.61
CA MET A 404 -27.33 6.84 17.47
C MET A 404 -27.96 7.29 18.79
N ASN A 405 -29.14 6.75 19.12
CA ASN A 405 -29.80 7.02 20.40
C ASN A 405 -29.06 6.28 21.53
N TRP A 406 -27.97 6.86 22.03
CA TRP A 406 -27.38 6.40 23.29
C TRP A 406 -28.36 6.73 24.42
N SER A 407 -29.02 5.70 24.95
CA SER A 407 -29.79 5.84 26.17
C SER A 407 -28.90 6.43 27.26
N LYS A 408 -29.46 7.30 28.11
CA LYS A 408 -28.76 7.87 29.26
C LYS A 408 -28.44 6.73 30.24
N SER A 409 -27.33 6.02 30.02
CA SER A 409 -26.82 5.07 31.01
C SER A 409 -26.61 5.83 32.32
N ARG A 410 -27.31 5.39 33.37
CA ARG A 410 -27.28 6.01 34.71
C ARG A 410 -25.91 5.91 35.38
N ASN A 411 -25.04 5.01 34.91
CA ASN A 411 -23.70 4.81 35.44
C ASN A 411 -22.65 5.22 34.40
N GLU A 412 -22.28 6.49 34.43
CA GLU A 412 -21.17 7.00 33.63
C GLU A 412 -19.85 6.59 34.27
N LEU A 413 -19.23 5.55 33.73
CA LEU A 413 -17.91 5.10 34.11
C LEU A 413 -16.90 6.24 33.90
N ARG A 414 -16.26 6.69 34.98
CA ARG A 414 -15.19 7.69 34.90
C ARG A 414 -14.03 7.14 34.09
N HIS A 415 -13.48 7.99 33.24
CA HIS A 415 -12.31 7.67 32.44
C HIS A 415 -11.08 8.33 33.07
N HIS A 416 -10.05 7.54 33.38
CA HIS A 416 -8.92 7.99 34.19
C HIS A 416 -7.61 8.19 33.42
N HIS A 417 -7.56 7.81 32.14
CA HIS A 417 -6.30 7.84 31.38
C HIS A 417 -6.27 8.80 30.19
N LEU A 418 -7.43 9.28 29.73
CA LEU A 418 -7.52 10.15 28.55
C LEU A 418 -6.90 11.51 28.85
N LYS A 419 -5.81 11.83 28.14
CA LYS A 419 -5.03 13.07 28.28
C LYS A 419 -5.30 14.03 27.14
N GLU A 420 -5.44 13.53 25.91
CA GLU A 420 -5.60 14.35 24.70
C GLU A 420 -6.83 13.95 23.89
N LEU A 421 -7.64 14.96 23.55
CA LEU A 421 -8.71 14.87 22.55
C LEU A 421 -8.43 15.88 21.42
N VAL A 422 -8.37 15.40 20.18
CA VAL A 422 -8.30 16.26 18.98
C VAL A 422 -9.46 15.94 18.06
N VAL A 423 -10.21 16.96 17.65
CA VAL A 423 -11.31 16.83 16.69
C VAL A 423 -11.11 17.82 15.55
N ILE A 424 -10.87 17.32 14.33
CA ILE A 424 -10.93 18.10 13.09
C ILE A 424 -12.32 17.93 12.47
N GLY A 425 -12.90 19.03 11.96
CA GLY A 425 -14.27 19.06 11.46
C GLY A 425 -15.29 19.31 12.58
N PHE A 426 -14.89 20.02 13.64
CA PHE A 426 -15.77 20.25 14.79
C PHE A 426 -16.91 21.23 14.46
N THR A 427 -18.15 20.77 14.64
CA THR A 427 -19.36 21.61 14.50
C THR A 427 -20.13 21.68 15.81
N GLN A 428 -21.10 22.60 15.92
CA GLN A 428 -21.97 22.69 17.11
C GLN A 428 -22.70 21.37 17.43
N ARG A 429 -22.95 20.53 16.42
CA ARG A 429 -23.59 19.21 16.57
C ARG A 429 -22.76 18.27 17.46
N ASN A 430 -21.43 18.44 17.44
CA ASN A 430 -20.48 17.61 18.17
C ASN A 430 -20.33 18.00 19.65
N ILE A 431 -21.07 19.03 20.12
CA ILE A 431 -20.97 19.53 21.49
C ILE A 431 -21.34 18.48 22.55
N TRP A 432 -22.17 17.49 22.19
CA TRP A 432 -22.59 16.42 23.08
C TRP A 432 -21.46 15.45 23.41
N LEU A 433 -20.64 15.09 22.41
CA LEU A 433 -19.42 14.31 22.63
C LEU A 433 -18.48 15.07 23.57
N LEU A 434 -18.25 16.35 23.30
CA LEU A 434 -17.36 17.17 24.12
C LEU A 434 -17.86 17.28 25.57
N LYS A 435 -19.16 17.53 25.75
CA LYS A 435 -19.80 17.56 27.09
C LYS A 435 -19.64 16.23 27.82
N TYR A 436 -19.74 15.11 27.11
CA TYR A 436 -19.52 13.79 27.69
C TYR A 436 -18.07 13.61 28.14
N VAL A 437 -17.10 13.84 27.25
CA VAL A 437 -15.67 13.67 27.52
C VAL A 437 -15.25 14.53 28.72
N VAL A 438 -15.61 15.80 28.73
CA VAL A 438 -15.22 16.79 29.75
C VAL A 438 -15.81 16.47 31.14
N ARG A 439 -16.98 15.83 31.17
CA ARG A 439 -17.64 15.41 32.42
C ARG A 439 -17.07 14.10 32.98
N VAL A 440 -16.64 13.20 32.11
CA VAL A 440 -16.28 11.82 32.48
C VAL A 440 -14.76 11.61 32.61
N CYS A 441 -13.97 12.37 31.86
CA CYS A 441 -12.51 12.22 31.83
C CYS A 441 -11.85 13.07 32.91
N THR A 442 -11.16 12.41 33.83
CA THR A 442 -10.55 13.04 35.03
C THR A 442 -9.12 13.49 34.82
N SER A 443 -8.43 12.95 33.81
CA SER A 443 -7.00 13.20 33.53
C SER A 443 -6.78 13.99 32.24
N LEU A 444 -7.83 14.65 31.75
CA LEU A 444 -7.79 15.39 30.50
C LEU A 444 -6.87 16.60 30.65
N GLN A 445 -5.87 16.70 29.79
CA GLN A 445 -4.87 17.77 29.82
C GLN A 445 -5.09 18.74 28.66
N ARG A 446 -5.47 18.21 27.49
CA ARG A 446 -5.52 18.97 26.25
C ARG A 446 -6.72 18.61 25.39
N ILE A 447 -7.41 19.64 24.90
CA ILE A 447 -8.51 19.54 23.94
C ILE A 447 -8.21 20.48 22.78
N VAL A 448 -8.14 19.93 21.56
CA VAL A 448 -7.95 20.69 20.33
C VAL A 448 -9.17 20.51 19.44
N LEU A 449 -9.88 21.60 19.14
CA LEU A 449 -11.05 21.59 18.27
C LEU A 449 -10.75 22.44 17.04
N LEU A 450 -10.70 21.81 15.89
CA LEU A 450 -10.36 22.42 14.61
C LEU A 450 -11.56 22.38 13.69
N LYS A 451 -11.86 23.50 13.03
CA LYS A 451 -12.96 23.58 12.05
C LYS A 451 -12.63 22.83 10.76
N ASP A 452 -11.38 22.91 10.32
CA ASP A 452 -10.89 22.25 9.11
C ASP A 452 -9.44 21.78 9.28
N GLY A 453 -9.03 20.86 8.41
CA GLY A 453 -7.72 20.22 8.44
C GLY A 453 -7.74 18.84 7.80
N HIS A 454 -6.64 18.12 7.95
CA HIS A 454 -6.53 16.75 7.49
C HIS A 454 -5.65 15.92 8.44
N VAL A 455 -5.74 14.61 8.29
CA VAL A 455 -4.82 13.67 8.93
C VAL A 455 -3.62 13.48 8.00
N ARG A 456 -2.41 13.75 8.51
CA ARG A 456 -1.16 13.41 7.84
C ARG A 456 -0.63 12.09 8.39
N TYR A 457 -0.69 11.04 7.59
CA TYR A 457 -0.17 9.72 7.95
C TYR A 457 1.36 9.69 7.83
N ILE A 458 2.01 9.02 8.78
CA ILE A 458 3.46 8.74 8.79
C ILE A 458 3.59 7.22 8.76
N GLY A 459 3.74 6.66 7.56
CA GLY A 459 3.56 5.22 7.37
C GLY A 459 2.10 4.80 7.56
N LEU A 460 1.87 3.54 7.95
CA LEU A 460 0.53 2.96 8.08
C LEU A 460 -0.06 3.05 9.50
N TRP A 461 0.73 3.30 10.53
CA TRP A 461 0.27 3.22 11.93
C TRP A 461 0.41 4.53 12.73
N ASP A 462 1.21 5.49 12.25
CA ASP A 462 1.38 6.78 12.89
C ASP A 462 0.68 7.90 12.11
N TRP A 463 0.28 8.95 12.83
CA TRP A 463 -0.43 10.08 12.26
C TRP A 463 -0.13 11.40 12.97
N ARG A 464 -0.46 12.50 12.29
CA ARG A 464 -0.50 13.84 12.85
C ARG A 464 -1.78 14.54 12.41
N MET A 465 -2.39 15.25 13.34
CA MET A 465 -3.55 16.10 13.08
C MET A 465 -3.04 17.47 12.61
N VAL A 466 -3.38 17.86 11.38
CA VAL A 466 -2.92 19.12 10.77
C VAL A 466 -4.13 20.02 10.56
N GLY A 467 -4.22 21.10 11.33
CA GLY A 467 -5.28 22.10 11.18
C GLY A 467 -5.07 23.01 9.97
N GLN A 468 -6.16 23.54 9.44
CA GLN A 468 -6.18 24.49 8.33
C GLN A 468 -7.12 25.65 8.65
N GLN A 469 -6.71 26.88 8.34
CA GLN A 469 -7.46 28.11 8.70
C GLN A 469 -8.44 28.57 7.61
N THR A 470 -9.13 27.63 6.98
CA THR A 470 -10.14 27.91 5.92
C THR A 470 -11.47 28.36 6.51
N CYS A 471 -11.83 27.89 7.71
CA CYS A 471 -13.10 28.21 8.37
C CYS A 471 -12.85 28.78 9.78
N PRO A 472 -12.91 30.11 9.98
CA PRO A 472 -12.65 30.69 11.29
C PRO A 472 -13.81 30.43 12.27
N TRP A 473 -13.47 30.31 13.55
CA TRP A 473 -14.46 30.26 14.64
C TRP A 473 -15.14 31.61 14.84
N SER A 474 -16.47 31.63 14.94
CA SER A 474 -17.18 32.81 15.42
C SER A 474 -17.03 32.99 16.93
N ASP A 475 -17.17 34.21 17.42
CA ASP A 475 -17.04 34.48 18.85
C ASP A 475 -18.16 33.84 19.68
N ASP A 476 -19.36 33.72 19.12
CA ASP A 476 -20.47 32.99 19.73
C ASP A 476 -20.15 31.51 19.91
N GLU A 477 -19.56 30.86 18.90
CA GLU A 477 -19.15 29.46 18.98
C GLU A 477 -18.08 29.24 20.05
N LYS A 478 -17.06 30.12 20.08
CA LYS A 478 -16.01 30.09 21.11
C LYS A 478 -16.62 30.26 22.50
N MET A 479 -17.57 31.19 22.66
CA MET A 479 -18.27 31.41 23.93
C MET A 479 -19.06 30.19 24.36
N VAL A 480 -19.81 29.56 23.45
CA VAL A 480 -20.60 28.35 23.75
C VAL A 480 -19.70 27.23 24.25
N VAL A 481 -18.60 26.94 23.56
CA VAL A 481 -17.64 25.90 23.97
C VAL A 481 -17.00 26.24 25.31
N ARG A 482 -16.53 27.48 25.51
CA ARG A 482 -15.90 27.90 26.78
C ARG A 482 -16.87 27.86 27.96
N ARG A 483 -18.14 28.26 27.78
CA ARG A 483 -19.17 28.16 28.83
C ARG A 483 -19.45 26.71 29.19
N MET A 484 -19.56 25.84 28.18
CA MET A 484 -19.76 24.41 28.39
C MET A 484 -18.60 23.80 29.18
N MET A 485 -17.35 24.10 28.79
CA MET A 485 -16.14 23.68 29.50
C MET A 485 -16.15 24.11 30.97
N LYS A 486 -16.48 25.39 31.26
CA LYS A 486 -16.56 25.90 32.64
C LYS A 486 -17.68 25.25 33.45
N LYS A 487 -18.80 24.91 32.81
CA LYS A 487 -19.99 24.36 33.48
C LYS A 487 -19.86 22.88 33.82
N PHE A 488 -19.26 22.09 32.92
CA PHE A 488 -19.22 20.63 33.04
C PHE A 488 -17.83 20.05 33.27
N GLY A 489 -16.77 20.85 33.12
CA GLY A 489 -15.39 20.41 33.26
C GLY A 489 -14.98 20.17 34.69
N LEU A 490 -14.27 19.07 34.88
CA LEU A 490 -13.54 18.79 36.11
C LEU A 490 -12.35 19.74 36.22
N ARG A 491 -12.03 20.14 37.45
CA ARG A 491 -10.88 21.04 37.73
C ARG A 491 -9.64 20.20 38.03
N PRO A 492 -8.43 20.62 37.59
CA PRO A 492 -8.16 21.79 36.73
C PRO A 492 -8.73 21.62 35.31
N LEU A 493 -9.17 22.72 34.71
CA LEU A 493 -9.69 22.67 33.34
C LEU A 493 -8.54 22.35 32.37
N PRO A 494 -8.77 21.47 31.37
CA PRO A 494 -7.76 21.18 30.35
C PRO A 494 -7.49 22.40 29.48
N GLU A 495 -6.30 22.43 28.88
CA GLU A 495 -5.94 23.39 27.84
C GLU A 495 -6.90 23.23 26.65
N LEU A 496 -7.59 24.32 26.28
CA LEU A 496 -8.51 24.35 25.15
C LEU A 496 -7.90 25.18 24.00
N ILE A 497 -7.63 24.51 22.88
CA ILE A 497 -7.17 25.12 21.64
C ILE A 497 -8.31 25.07 20.62
N LEU A 498 -8.69 26.24 20.11
CA LEU A 498 -9.70 26.40 19.05
C LEU A 498 -9.00 26.94 17.81
N GLY A 499 -9.10 26.23 16.69
CA GLY A 499 -8.39 26.55 15.45
C GLY A 499 -9.19 26.36 14.18
#